data_AF-A0A6P9F536-F1
#
_entry.id   AF-A0A6P9F536-F1
#
_cell.length_a   1.000
_cell.length_b   1.000
_cell.length_c   1.000
_cell.angle_alpha   90.00
_cell.angle_beta   90.00
_cell.angle_gamma   90.00
#
_symmetry.space_group_name_H-M   'P 1'
#
loop_
_entity.id
_entity.type
_entity.pdbx_description
1 polymer ?
#
loop_
_entity_poly.entity_id
_entity_poly.type
_entity_poly.pdbx_seq_one_letter_code
_entity_poly.pdbx_strand_id
1 'polypeptide(L)'
;MNFECFHEIAQWIINSRTIVENIEYEESPLKPPDYNIIPFNQLDIYKDTDAEVDILAIAMMTNAPRQVNTSHGMKSLVQDIYVIDSSLKVLRLAMWNKFVHDECSEICNIIMEKPIVLATKIRVSSYNGLSLSSRPTSVFTIEPFLASAISLRAWATENNLLLEETIAKNLDRPVASTSGSSTDPLVKISEIVETLKSIPAMTV
;
A
#
# COMPACT_ATOMS: atom_id res chain seq x y z
N MET A 1 3.48 -32.07 4.59
CA MET A 1 2.63 -31.19 5.43
C MET A 1 1.81 -30.37 4.48
N ASN A 2 0.52 -30.66 4.40
CA ASN A 2 -0.39 -29.98 3.48
C ASN A 2 -0.86 -28.70 4.16
N PHE A 3 -0.58 -27.57 3.52
CA PHE A 3 -1.24 -26.30 3.83
C PHE A 3 -2.50 -26.26 2.97
N GLU A 4 -3.63 -26.70 3.53
CA GLU A 4 -4.93 -26.51 2.88
C GLU A 4 -5.37 -25.06 3.09
N CYS A 5 -5.15 -24.25 2.05
CA CYS A 5 -5.79 -22.95 1.91
C CYS A 5 -7.27 -23.20 1.59
N PHE A 6 -8.17 -22.75 2.47
CA PHE A 6 -9.62 -22.84 2.24
C PHE A 6 -9.99 -22.01 0.99
N HIS A 7 -10.13 -22.69 -0.15
CA HIS A 7 -10.83 -22.16 -1.30
C HIS A 7 -12.33 -22.34 -1.00
N GLU A 8 -12.99 -21.33 -0.44
CA GLU A 8 -14.46 -21.38 -0.33
C GLU A 8 -15.07 -21.37 -1.75
N ILE A 9 -15.80 -22.42 -2.07
CA ILE A 9 -16.31 -22.74 -3.42
C ILE A 9 -17.69 -22.11 -3.68
N ALA A 10 -18.16 -21.23 -2.80
CA ALA A 10 -19.49 -20.63 -2.87
C ALA A 10 -19.47 -19.17 -2.44
N GLN A 11 -20.24 -18.34 -3.16
CA GLN A 11 -20.47 -16.93 -2.83
C GLN A 11 -21.90 -16.76 -2.30
N TRP A 12 -22.05 -16.06 -1.19
CA TRP A 12 -23.36 -15.70 -0.65
C TRP A 12 -23.88 -14.43 -1.32
N ILE A 13 -25.14 -14.46 -1.76
CA ILE A 13 -25.85 -13.29 -2.31
C ILE A 13 -27.00 -12.94 -1.36
N ILE A 14 -26.92 -11.77 -0.75
CA ILE A 14 -27.98 -11.23 0.09
C ILE A 14 -29.17 -10.84 -0.81
N ASN A 15 -30.37 -11.27 -0.44
CA ASN A 15 -31.61 -10.91 -1.13
C ASN A 15 -32.70 -10.51 -0.14
N SER A 16 -33.91 -10.20 -0.63
CA SER A 16 -35.02 -9.73 0.19
C SER A 16 -35.53 -10.74 1.25
N ARG A 17 -35.09 -12.00 1.17
CA ARG A 17 -35.40 -13.05 2.15
C ARG A 17 -34.25 -13.33 3.12
N THR A 18 -33.10 -12.66 2.98
CA THR A 18 -31.98 -12.80 3.90
C THR A 18 -32.31 -12.04 5.20
N ILE A 19 -32.28 -12.76 6.32
CA ILE A 19 -32.49 -12.20 7.65
C ILE A 19 -31.12 -12.03 8.30
N VAL A 20 -30.82 -10.81 8.77
CA VAL A 20 -29.59 -10.48 9.51
C VAL A 20 -30.03 -9.93 10.87
N GLU A 21 -29.74 -10.69 11.93
CA GLU A 21 -30.12 -10.36 13.30
C GLU A 21 -28.86 -10.29 14.17
N ASN A 22 -28.86 -9.37 15.13
CA ASN A 22 -27.79 -9.31 16.13
C ASN A 22 -28.06 -10.36 17.21
N ILE A 23 -27.03 -11.08 17.64
CA ILE A 23 -27.17 -12.18 18.62
C ILE A 23 -26.83 -11.62 20.00
N GLU A 24 -27.73 -11.79 20.97
CA GLU A 24 -27.60 -11.23 22.33
C GLU A 24 -26.68 -12.03 23.27
N TYR A 25 -26.32 -13.26 22.89
CA TYR A 25 -25.47 -14.13 23.71
C TYR A 25 -23.99 -13.96 23.34
N GLU A 26 -23.13 -13.90 24.36
CA GLU A 26 -21.69 -14.06 24.21
C GLU A 26 -21.39 -15.50 23.75
N GLU A 27 -21.47 -15.75 22.44
CA GLU A 27 -20.67 -16.84 21.89
C GLU A 27 -19.20 -16.58 22.26
N SER A 28 -18.45 -17.65 22.52
CA SER A 28 -16.99 -17.58 22.65
C SER A 28 -16.46 -16.62 21.59
N PRO A 29 -15.65 -15.61 21.95
CA PRO A 29 -15.24 -14.58 21.00
C PRO A 29 -14.69 -15.26 19.75
N LEU A 30 -15.27 -14.94 18.59
CA LEU A 30 -14.82 -15.48 17.32
C LEU A 30 -13.32 -15.32 17.26
N LYS A 31 -12.62 -16.42 16.95
CA LYS A 31 -11.16 -16.39 16.83
C LYS A 31 -10.81 -15.27 15.85
N PRO A 32 -9.92 -14.33 16.23
CA PRO A 32 -9.44 -13.33 15.29
C PRO A 32 -8.88 -14.02 14.04
N PRO A 33 -9.01 -13.40 12.85
CA PRO A 33 -8.45 -13.96 11.63
C PRO A 33 -6.95 -14.20 11.82
N ASP A 34 -6.46 -15.33 11.30
CA ASP A 34 -5.02 -15.59 11.26
C ASP A 34 -4.40 -14.71 10.17
N TYR A 35 -3.46 -13.85 10.56
CA TYR A 35 -2.76 -12.96 9.62
C TYR A 35 -1.45 -13.59 9.16
N ASN A 36 -1.20 -13.59 7.85
CA ASN A 36 0.09 -14.01 7.30
C ASN A 36 0.97 -12.78 7.04
N ILE A 37 1.51 -12.21 8.12
CA ILE A 37 2.29 -10.97 8.07
C ILE A 37 3.66 -11.24 7.44
N ILE A 38 3.91 -10.61 6.29
CA ILE A 38 5.18 -10.71 5.56
C ILE A 38 6.08 -9.51 5.90
N PRO A 39 7.33 -9.72 6.35
CA PRO A 39 8.27 -8.63 6.62
C PRO A 39 8.76 -7.98 5.32
N PHE A 40 9.14 -6.71 5.37
CA PHE A 40 9.40 -5.90 4.17
C PHE A 40 10.62 -6.37 3.37
N ASN A 41 11.59 -7.01 4.03
CA ASN A 41 12.76 -7.60 3.39
C ASN A 41 12.44 -8.89 2.58
N GLN A 42 11.22 -9.42 2.69
CA GLN A 42 10.75 -10.60 1.95
C GLN A 42 9.70 -10.25 0.89
N LEU A 43 9.31 -8.98 0.76
CA LEU A 43 8.25 -8.57 -0.17
C LEU A 43 8.66 -8.63 -1.65
N ASP A 44 9.96 -8.68 -1.96
CA ASP A 44 10.46 -8.66 -3.34
C ASP A 44 9.95 -9.85 -4.19
N ILE A 45 9.65 -11.01 -3.59
CA ILE A 45 9.11 -12.18 -4.30
C ILE A 45 7.64 -12.01 -4.73
N TYR A 46 6.92 -11.08 -4.11
CA TYR A 46 5.50 -10.79 -4.40
C TYR A 46 5.32 -9.63 -5.38
N LYS A 47 6.42 -8.97 -5.76
CA LYS A 47 6.44 -7.80 -6.62
C LYS A 47 5.78 -8.08 -7.97
N ASP A 48 4.78 -7.26 -8.31
CA ASP A 48 3.98 -7.34 -9.54
C ASP A 48 3.26 -8.67 -9.77
N THR A 49 3.18 -9.51 -8.75
CA THR A 49 2.33 -10.71 -8.75
C THR A 49 0.89 -10.32 -8.38
N ASP A 50 -0.06 -11.23 -8.60
CA ASP A 50 -1.43 -11.05 -8.15
C ASP A 50 -1.65 -11.45 -6.69
N ALA A 51 -0.62 -11.97 -6.04
CA ALA A 51 -0.66 -12.33 -4.64
C ALA A 51 -1.02 -11.13 -3.76
N GLU A 52 -1.73 -11.44 -2.70
CA GLU A 52 -2.14 -10.50 -1.67
C GLU A 52 -1.35 -10.83 -0.42
N VAL A 53 -0.73 -9.81 0.18
CA VAL A 53 0.10 -9.98 1.39
C VAL A 53 -0.49 -9.17 2.53
N ASP A 54 -0.32 -9.68 3.75
CA ASP A 54 -0.57 -8.90 4.95
C ASP A 54 0.75 -8.32 5.45
N ILE A 55 0.70 -7.09 5.94
CA ILE A 55 1.87 -6.40 6.48
C ILE A 55 1.53 -5.75 7.82
N LEU A 56 2.54 -5.61 8.66
CA LEU A 56 2.47 -4.88 9.91
C LEU A 56 3.59 -3.87 9.94
N ALA A 57 3.25 -2.60 10.10
CA ALA A 57 4.23 -1.53 9.97
C ALA A 57 3.88 -0.33 10.84
N ILE A 58 4.87 0.51 11.10
CA ILE A 58 4.72 1.79 11.78
C ILE A 58 4.53 2.87 10.71
N ALA A 59 3.47 3.67 10.82
CA ALA A 59 3.29 4.83 9.97
C ALA A 59 4.17 5.98 10.46
N MET A 60 4.94 6.56 9.55
CA MET A 60 5.92 7.60 9.87
C MET A 60 5.46 8.99 9.43
N MET A 61 4.91 9.07 8.21
CA MET A 61 4.46 10.32 7.63
C MET A 61 3.41 10.04 6.55
N THR A 62 2.63 11.08 6.26
CA THR A 62 1.58 11.05 5.25
C THR A 62 1.74 12.23 4.31
N ASN A 63 1.56 12.03 3.02
CA ASN A 63 1.42 13.13 2.07
C ASN A 63 0.01 13.69 2.09
N ALA A 64 -0.17 14.88 1.49
CA ALA A 64 -1.50 15.40 1.22
C ALA A 64 -2.26 14.49 0.22
N PRO A 65 -3.57 14.30 0.39
CA PRO A 65 -4.42 13.63 -0.60
C PRO A 65 -4.30 14.30 -1.97
N ARG A 66 -4.32 13.51 -3.05
CA ARG A 66 -4.34 14.00 -4.42
C ARG A 66 -5.36 13.26 -5.27
N GLN A 67 -5.96 13.95 -6.23
CA GLN A 67 -6.77 13.32 -7.27
C GLN A 67 -5.87 12.83 -8.40
N VAL A 68 -6.13 11.62 -8.88
CA VAL A 68 -5.47 11.04 -10.04
C VAL A 68 -6.50 10.54 -11.04
N ASN A 69 -6.19 10.66 -12.32
CA ASN A 69 -6.98 10.04 -13.38
C ASN A 69 -6.51 8.60 -13.52
N THR A 70 -7.42 7.65 -13.33
CA THR A 70 -7.15 6.24 -13.62
C THR A 70 -7.16 6.00 -15.13
N SER A 71 -6.61 4.87 -15.57
CA SER A 71 -6.59 4.46 -16.98
C SER A 71 -7.98 4.40 -17.62
N HIS A 72 -9.03 4.24 -16.81
CA HIS A 72 -10.42 4.21 -17.24
C HIS A 72 -11.10 5.60 -17.22
N GLY A 73 -10.33 6.68 -17.03
CA GLY A 73 -10.85 8.07 -17.00
C GLY A 73 -11.59 8.44 -15.71
N MET A 74 -11.66 7.53 -14.74
CA MET A 74 -12.30 7.78 -13.45
C MET A 74 -11.34 8.53 -12.53
N LYS A 75 -11.82 9.62 -11.92
CA LYS A 75 -11.07 10.37 -10.90
C LYS A 75 -11.07 9.55 -9.62
N SER A 76 -9.89 9.19 -9.14
CA SER A 76 -9.70 8.50 -7.86
C SER A 76 -8.91 9.37 -6.91
N LEU A 77 -9.24 9.28 -5.63
CA LEU A 77 -8.51 9.95 -4.56
C LEU A 77 -7.42 8.99 -4.06
N VAL A 78 -6.19 9.48 -3.92
CA VAL A 78 -5.09 8.71 -3.35
C VAL A 78 -4.34 9.54 -2.33
N GLN A 79 -3.97 8.92 -1.21
CA GLN A 79 -3.07 9.49 -0.23
C GLN A 79 -1.96 8.49 0.07
N ASP A 80 -0.73 8.98 0.11
CA ASP A 80 0.43 8.13 0.37
C ASP A 80 0.80 8.19 1.84
N ILE A 81 0.99 7.02 2.43
CA ILE A 81 1.55 6.84 3.77
C ILE A 81 2.92 6.19 3.60
N TYR A 82 3.92 6.69 4.32
CA TYR A 82 5.23 6.05 4.38
C TYR A 82 5.30 5.22 5.67
N VAL A 83 5.54 3.94 5.48
CA VAL A 83 5.52 2.93 6.55
C VAL A 83 6.88 2.25 6.65
N ILE A 84 7.22 1.78 7.84
CA ILE A 84 8.47 1.09 8.16
C ILE A 84 8.20 -0.12 9.05
N ASP A 85 8.95 -1.20 8.86
CA ASP A 85 8.92 -2.37 9.75
C ASP A 85 10.24 -2.51 10.52
N SER A 86 10.39 -3.60 11.27
CA SER A 86 11.62 -3.88 12.04
C SER A 86 12.86 -4.14 11.17
N SER A 87 12.72 -4.23 9.84
CA SER A 87 13.84 -4.34 8.90
C SER A 87 14.41 -2.97 8.49
N LEU A 88 13.86 -1.87 9.01
CA LEU A 88 14.22 -0.47 8.69
C LEU A 88 14.00 -0.10 7.23
N LYS A 89 13.28 -0.93 6.47
CA LYS A 89 12.93 -0.65 5.08
C LYS A 89 11.73 0.30 5.08
N VAL A 90 11.86 1.44 4.42
CA VAL A 90 10.75 2.39 4.26
C VAL A 90 10.04 2.11 2.95
N LEU A 91 8.73 1.89 3.00
CA LEU A 91 7.90 1.67 1.83
C LEU A 91 6.78 2.70 1.75
N ARG A 92 6.46 3.12 0.52
CA ARG A 92 5.26 3.90 0.21
C ARG A 92 4.07 2.95 0.15
N LEU A 93 3.01 3.27 0.88
CA LEU A 93 1.70 2.64 0.84
C LEU A 93 0.68 3.62 0.28
N ALA A 94 0.18 3.32 -0.92
CA ALA A 94 -0.87 4.11 -1.57
C ALA A 94 -2.26 3.69 -1.07
N MET A 95 -2.95 4.63 -0.42
CA MET A 95 -4.30 4.48 0.13
C MET A 95 -5.31 5.07 -0.85
N TRP A 96 -6.28 4.28 -1.30
CA TRP A 96 -7.19 4.64 -2.39
C TRP A 96 -8.63 4.88 -1.91
N ASN A 97 -9.25 5.92 -2.45
CA ASN A 97 -10.68 6.22 -2.32
C ASN A 97 -11.13 6.28 -0.86
N LYS A 98 -12.00 5.34 -0.40
CA LYS A 98 -12.54 5.32 0.97
C LYS A 98 -11.46 5.40 2.04
N PHE A 99 -10.32 4.74 1.80
CA PHE A 99 -9.23 4.68 2.78
C PHE A 99 -8.57 6.03 3.03
N VAL A 100 -8.75 7.00 2.13
CA VAL A 100 -8.25 8.37 2.30
C VAL A 100 -9.10 9.15 3.31
N HIS A 101 -10.40 8.90 3.36
CA HIS A 101 -11.32 9.63 4.23
C HIS A 101 -11.35 9.04 5.64
N ASP A 102 -11.23 7.73 5.75
CA ASP A 102 -11.39 7.02 7.01
C ASP A 102 -10.00 6.76 7.64
N GLU A 103 -9.29 5.73 7.20
CA GLU A 103 -8.07 5.26 7.88
C GLU A 103 -6.88 6.21 7.72
N CYS A 104 -6.72 6.89 6.59
CA CYS A 104 -5.70 7.94 6.47
C CYS A 104 -5.98 9.10 7.43
N SER A 105 -7.24 9.51 7.62
CA SER A 105 -7.57 10.60 8.53
C SER A 105 -7.23 10.22 9.98
N GLU A 106 -7.57 9.00 10.38
CA GLU A 106 -7.20 8.47 11.70
C GLU A 106 -5.68 8.41 11.88
N ILE A 107 -4.95 7.86 10.90
CA ILE A 107 -3.48 7.81 10.94
C ILE A 107 -2.87 9.20 11.02
N CYS A 108 -3.37 10.17 10.24
CA CYS A 108 -2.88 11.56 10.29
C CYS A 108 -3.07 12.19 11.68
N ASN A 109 -4.16 11.90 12.37
CA ASN A 109 -4.45 12.45 13.69
C ASN A 109 -3.46 11.98 14.77
N ILE A 110 -2.95 10.76 14.63
CA ILE A 110 -2.04 10.14 15.61
C ILE A 110 -0.63 9.90 15.05
N ILE A 111 -0.28 10.49 13.90
CA ILE A 111 0.99 10.19 13.19
C ILE A 111 2.23 10.45 14.05
N MET A 112 2.18 11.46 14.92
CA MET A 112 3.27 11.82 15.84
C MET A 112 3.55 10.72 16.88
N GLU A 113 2.55 9.90 17.21
CA GLU A 113 2.67 8.74 18.11
C GLU A 113 3.23 7.51 17.39
N LYS A 114 3.49 7.62 16.08
CA LYS A 114 4.01 6.56 15.20
C LYS A 114 3.11 5.33 15.27
N PRO A 115 1.87 5.42 14.74
CA PRO A 115 0.88 4.39 14.95
C PRO A 115 1.27 3.11 14.22
N ILE A 116 0.94 1.96 14.81
CA ILE A 116 1.12 0.67 14.15
C ILE A 116 -0.12 0.37 13.32
N VAL A 117 0.09 0.00 12.07
CA VAL A 117 -0.95 -0.30 11.10
C VAL A 117 -0.77 -1.75 10.64
N LEU A 118 -1.80 -2.55 10.87
CA LEU A 118 -1.98 -3.84 10.20
C LEU A 118 -2.75 -3.59 8.92
N ALA A 119 -2.17 -3.96 7.78
CA ALA A 119 -2.78 -3.80 6.48
C ALA A 119 -2.85 -5.16 5.80
N THR A 120 -4.05 -5.61 5.48
CA THR A 120 -4.30 -6.93 4.88
C THR A 120 -4.68 -6.82 3.41
N LYS A 121 -4.39 -7.88 2.66
CA LYS A 121 -4.66 -7.97 1.21
C LYS A 121 -4.05 -6.82 0.41
N ILE A 122 -2.78 -6.54 0.66
CA ILE A 122 -2.03 -5.45 0.03
C ILE A 122 -1.37 -5.93 -1.25
N ARG A 123 -1.42 -5.09 -2.29
CA ARG A 123 -0.69 -5.33 -3.54
C ARG A 123 0.75 -4.83 -3.41
N VAL A 124 1.70 -5.67 -3.78
CA VAL A 124 3.12 -5.30 -3.91
C VAL A 124 3.41 -4.98 -5.38
N SER A 125 4.02 -3.83 -5.64
CA SER A 125 4.29 -3.36 -7.01
C SER A 125 5.69 -2.80 -7.19
N SER A 126 6.13 -2.72 -8.45
CA SER A 126 7.41 -2.13 -8.84
C SER A 126 7.43 -0.60 -8.97
N TYR A 127 6.31 0.06 -8.68
CA TYR A 127 6.21 1.51 -8.87
C TYR A 127 7.22 2.24 -7.98
N ASN A 128 8.16 2.97 -8.62
CA ASN A 128 9.30 3.64 -7.98
C ASN A 128 10.16 2.71 -7.10
N GLY A 129 10.32 1.45 -7.50
CA GLY A 129 11.16 0.47 -6.81
C GLY A 129 10.34 -0.68 -6.23
N LEU A 130 10.11 -0.67 -4.93
CA LEU A 130 9.18 -1.58 -4.26
C LEU A 130 8.17 -0.70 -3.51
N SER A 131 6.89 -0.89 -3.79
CA SER A 131 5.83 -0.11 -3.16
C SER A 131 4.58 -0.92 -2.93
N LEU A 132 3.73 -0.42 -2.05
CA LEU A 132 2.53 -1.04 -1.56
C LEU A 132 1.31 -0.25 -2.04
N SER A 133 0.21 -0.94 -2.31
CA SER A 133 -1.05 -0.30 -2.68
C SER A 133 -2.22 -1.06 -2.08
N SER A 134 -3.14 -0.30 -1.49
CA SER A 134 -4.46 -0.81 -1.11
C SER A 134 -5.25 -1.28 -2.33
N ARG A 135 -6.13 -2.24 -2.10
CA ARG A 135 -7.18 -2.75 -3.00
C ARG A 135 -8.54 -2.47 -2.37
N PRO A 136 -9.65 -2.50 -3.13
CA PRO A 136 -10.99 -2.35 -2.55
C PRO A 136 -11.32 -3.38 -1.43
N THR A 137 -10.68 -4.55 -1.50
CA THR A 137 -10.79 -5.66 -0.55
C THR A 137 -9.82 -5.57 0.64
N SER A 138 -8.89 -4.62 0.64
CA SER A 138 -7.95 -4.43 1.74
C SER A 138 -8.67 -4.01 3.01
N VAL A 139 -8.12 -4.41 4.15
CA VAL A 139 -8.59 -4.02 5.49
C VAL A 139 -7.41 -3.46 6.25
N PHE A 140 -7.63 -2.33 6.90
CA PHE A 140 -6.66 -1.65 7.74
C PHE A 140 -7.14 -1.68 9.19
N THR A 141 -6.24 -1.97 10.11
CA THR A 141 -6.49 -1.89 11.55
C THR A 141 -5.37 -1.07 12.17
N ILE A 142 -5.76 0.05 12.77
CA ILE A 142 -4.85 1.01 13.40
C ILE A 142 -4.77 0.65 14.89
N GLU A 143 -3.56 0.65 15.44
CA GLU A 143 -3.27 0.16 16.80
C GLU A 143 -3.86 -1.24 17.08
N PRO A 144 -3.55 -2.24 16.24
CA PRO A 144 -4.17 -3.54 16.35
C PRO A 144 -3.66 -4.28 17.61
N PHE A 145 -4.56 -4.92 18.35
CA PHE A 145 -4.21 -5.70 19.54
C PHE A 145 -3.74 -7.11 19.16
N LEU A 146 -2.46 -7.24 18.77
CA LEU A 146 -1.81 -8.53 18.50
C LEU A 146 -0.39 -8.60 19.06
N ALA A 147 0.09 -9.82 19.32
CA ALA A 147 1.44 -10.05 19.84
C ALA A 147 2.53 -9.42 18.96
N SER A 148 2.43 -9.56 17.63
CA SER A 148 3.42 -8.97 16.71
C SER A 148 3.41 -7.44 16.73
N ALA A 149 2.27 -6.79 17.01
CA ALA A 149 2.21 -5.34 17.17
C ALA A 149 2.85 -4.87 18.47
N ILE A 150 2.65 -5.62 19.56
CA ILE A 150 3.34 -5.38 20.83
C ILE A 150 4.86 -5.52 20.64
N SER A 151 5.31 -6.57 19.94
CA SER A 151 6.73 -6.76 19.62
C SER A 151 7.28 -5.63 18.75
N LEU A 152 6.55 -5.20 17.72
CA LEU A 152 6.97 -4.09 16.85
C LEU A 152 7.03 -2.75 17.62
N ARG A 153 6.11 -2.51 18.55
CA ARG A 153 6.12 -1.35 19.46
C ARG A 153 7.35 -1.33 20.36
N ALA A 154 7.69 -2.48 20.95
CA ALA A 154 8.87 -2.62 21.79
C ALA A 154 10.15 -2.35 20.98
N TRP A 155 10.26 -2.96 19.79
CA TRP A 155 11.36 -2.69 18.86
C TRP A 155 11.48 -1.21 18.50
N ALA A 156 10.36 -0.54 18.20
CA ALA A 156 10.34 0.88 17.86
C ALA A 156 10.85 1.76 19.00
N THR A 157 10.51 1.39 20.24
CA THR A 157 10.92 2.12 21.45
C THR A 157 12.43 1.96 21.68
N GLU A 158 12.95 0.74 21.53
CA GLU A 158 14.39 0.45 21.63
C GLU A 158 15.21 1.15 20.53
N ASN A 159 14.63 1.31 19.34
CA ASN A 159 15.30 1.87 18.16
C ASN A 159 14.83 3.30 17.83
N ASN A 160 14.27 4.03 18.80
CA ASN A 160 13.62 5.32 18.53
C ASN A 160 14.56 6.33 17.85
N LEU A 161 15.82 6.43 18.26
CA LEU A 161 16.80 7.33 17.62
C LEU A 161 17.00 7.01 16.13
N LEU A 162 17.11 5.72 15.79
CA LEU A 162 17.30 5.26 14.42
C LEU A 162 16.03 5.48 13.58
N LEU A 163 14.87 5.33 14.20
CA LEU A 163 13.58 5.62 13.58
C LEU A 163 13.46 7.11 13.23
N GLU A 164 13.77 8.00 14.18
CA GLU A 164 13.77 9.45 13.94
C GLU A 164 14.76 9.87 12.84
N GLU A 165 15.97 9.32 12.84
CA GLU A 165 16.96 9.57 11.80
C GLU A 165 16.45 9.10 10.43
N THR A 166 15.79 7.95 10.38
CA THR A 166 15.21 7.41 9.15
C THR A 166 14.04 8.26 8.65
N ILE A 167 13.18 8.74 9.56
CA ILE A 167 12.09 9.66 9.23
C ILE A 167 12.65 10.96 8.64
N ALA A 168 13.64 11.57 9.30
CA ALA A 168 14.27 12.80 8.84
C ALA A 168 14.88 12.66 7.44
N LYS A 169 15.65 11.58 7.20
CA LYS A 169 16.24 11.29 5.88
C LYS A 169 15.21 11.11 4.77
N ASN A 170 14.02 10.60 5.08
CA ASN A 170 12.97 10.37 4.10
C ASN A 170 12.05 11.59 3.89
N LEU A 171 12.01 12.52 4.85
CA LEU A 171 11.25 13.78 4.72
C LEU A 171 11.90 14.75 3.71
N ASP A 172 13.24 14.73 3.62
CA ASP A 172 14.01 15.56 2.69
C ASP A 172 14.02 15.05 1.24
N ARG A 173 13.45 13.87 0.99
CA ARG A 173 13.39 13.32 -0.38
C ARG A 173 12.26 14.03 -1.12
N PRO A 174 12.52 14.75 -2.23
CA PRO A 174 11.46 15.45 -2.94
C PRO A 174 10.39 14.44 -3.34
N VAL A 175 9.17 14.66 -2.85
CA VAL A 175 7.97 14.00 -3.35
C VAL A 175 8.02 14.21 -4.86
N ALA A 176 8.23 13.14 -5.62
CA ALA A 176 8.11 13.21 -7.07
C ALA A 176 6.65 13.60 -7.36
N SER A 177 6.42 14.90 -7.46
CA SER A 177 5.17 15.50 -7.87
C SER A 177 4.89 14.95 -9.25
N THR A 178 4.01 13.96 -9.31
CA THR A 178 3.36 13.59 -10.57
C THR A 178 2.30 14.64 -10.87
N SER A 179 2.75 15.88 -11.08
CA SER A 179 2.14 16.75 -12.06
C SER A 179 2.64 16.26 -13.40
N GLY A 180 1.79 15.55 -14.15
CA GLY A 180 2.05 15.30 -15.56
C GLY A 180 2.04 16.62 -16.32
N SER A 181 3.17 17.33 -16.30
CA SER A 181 3.56 18.29 -17.32
C SER A 181 4.80 17.70 -17.95
N SER A 182 4.61 16.76 -18.88
CA SER A 182 5.67 16.43 -19.83
C SER A 182 5.94 17.72 -20.61
N THR A 183 7.08 18.35 -20.32
CA THR A 183 7.65 19.39 -21.18
C THR A 183 8.46 18.77 -22.31
N ASP A 184 8.34 17.46 -22.55
CA ASP A 184 8.93 16.86 -23.72
C ASP A 184 8.10 17.29 -24.92
N PRO A 185 8.68 17.99 -25.92
CA PRO A 185 7.93 18.32 -27.12
C PRO A 185 7.44 17.01 -27.75
N LEU A 186 6.12 16.92 -27.95
CA LEU A 186 5.48 15.83 -28.67
C LEU A 186 6.01 15.82 -30.11
N VAL A 187 7.05 15.03 -30.35
CA VAL A 187 7.57 14.79 -31.70
C VAL A 187 6.51 13.98 -32.44
N LYS A 188 5.95 14.55 -33.51
CA LYS A 188 5.00 13.84 -34.36
C LYS A 188 5.75 12.70 -35.04
N ILE A 189 5.15 11.50 -35.06
CA ILE A 189 5.71 10.30 -35.70
C ILE A 189 6.17 10.56 -37.15
N SER A 190 5.53 11.52 -37.85
CA SER A 190 5.94 11.96 -39.19
C SER A 190 7.38 12.50 -39.28
N GLU A 191 7.88 13.18 -38.23
CA GLU A 191 9.22 13.77 -38.21
C GLU A 191 10.33 12.72 -38.03
N ILE A 192 10.02 11.60 -37.34
CA ILE A 192 10.92 10.46 -37.16
C ILE A 192 11.10 9.69 -38.49
N VAL A 193 10.04 9.60 -39.29
CA VAL A 193 10.08 8.88 -40.57
C VAL A 193 10.93 9.64 -41.61
N GLU A 194 10.97 10.97 -41.56
CA GLU A 194 11.82 11.77 -42.47
C GLU A 194 13.30 11.70 -42.08
N THR A 195 13.62 11.69 -40.80
CA THR A 195 15.01 11.58 -40.31
C THR A 195 15.64 10.21 -40.63
N LEU A 196 14.85 9.13 -40.62
CA LEU A 196 15.32 7.80 -41.03
C LEU A 196 15.57 7.68 -42.54
N LYS A 197 14.94 8.53 -43.37
CA LYS A 197 15.17 8.55 -44.82
C LYS A 197 16.42 9.33 -45.23
N SER A 198 16.96 10.19 -44.35
CA SER A 198 18.14 11.01 -44.66
C SER A 198 19.46 10.40 -44.21
N ILE A 199 19.49 9.16 -43.69
CA ILE A 199 20.72 8.48 -43.31
C ILE A 199 21.37 7.92 -44.59
N PRO A 200 22.53 8.43 -45.04
CA PRO A 200 23.19 7.89 -46.22
C PRO A 200 23.76 6.50 -45.90
N ALA A 201 23.59 5.55 -46.84
CA ALA A 201 24.17 4.22 -46.73
C ALA A 201 25.71 4.34 -46.67
N MET A 202 26.32 3.84 -45.59
CA MET A 202 27.78 3.64 -45.55
C MET A 202 28.14 2.55 -46.57
N THR A 203 28.75 2.95 -47.67
CA THR A 203 29.40 2.05 -48.61
C THR A 203 30.67 1.52 -47.95
N VAL A 204 30.79 0.18 -47.92
CA VAL A 204 31.97 -0.58 -47.45
C VAL A 204 33.15 -0.38 -48.40
#